data_AF-A0AAW9V3K6-F1
#
_entry.id   AF-A0AAW9V3K6-F1
#
_cell.length_a   1.000
_cell.length_b   1.000
_cell.length_c   1.000
_cell.angle_alpha   90.00
_cell.angle_beta   90.00
_cell.angle_gamma   90.00
#
_symmetry.space_group_name_H-M   'P 1'
#
loop_
_entity.id
_entity.type
_entity.pdbx_description
1 polymer ?
#
loop_
_entity_poly.entity_id
_entity_poly.type
_entity_poly.pdbx_seq_one_letter_code
_entity_poly.pdbx_strand_id
1 'polypeptide(L)'
;MNSDFSAEKILTGKNVLCAAIRRIEWLFETFSSVCLSFSGGKDSTVLLHLVAEVARRRKRRFSVLFIDWEAQYQCTIEHIQKMQDMYRDVTDTFYWVALPLTTVNGVSQFQPEWICWEPGVAWVRQPPEYAITDMAY
;
A
#
# COMPACT_ATOMS: atom_id res chain seq x y z
N MET A 1 46.71 18.04 4.06
CA MET A 1 45.56 18.42 3.21
C MET A 1 44.30 18.02 3.96
N ASN A 2 43.68 18.96 4.67
CA ASN A 2 42.38 18.71 5.32
C ASN A 2 41.29 19.00 4.29
N SER A 3 40.77 17.96 3.65
CA SER A 3 39.51 18.06 2.92
C SER A 3 38.38 17.87 3.93
N ASP A 4 37.98 18.97 4.57
CA ASP A 4 36.75 19.02 5.36
C ASP A 4 35.56 18.94 4.39
N PHE A 5 35.13 17.72 4.07
CA PHE A 5 33.90 17.46 3.31
C PHE A 5 32.68 17.57 4.23
N SER A 6 32.55 18.68 4.97
CA SER A 6 31.31 18.99 5.67
C SER A 6 30.30 19.47 4.63
N ALA A 7 29.43 18.55 4.19
CA ALA A 7 28.31 18.90 3.31
C ALA A 7 27.42 19.92 4.02
N GLU A 8 27.32 21.13 3.48
CA GLU A 8 26.45 22.18 3.99
C GLU A 8 24.98 21.77 3.84
N LYS A 9 24.26 21.65 4.95
CA LYS A 9 22.83 21.27 4.95
C LYS A 9 21.97 22.51 4.66
N ILE A 10 21.26 22.50 3.54
CA ILE A 10 20.25 23.53 3.23
C ILE A 10 18.97 23.22 4.01
N LEU A 11 18.62 24.09 4.96
CA LEU A 11 17.40 23.96 5.76
C LEU A 11 16.22 24.63 5.06
N THR A 12 15.15 23.87 4.81
CA THR A 12 13.94 24.35 4.13
C THR A 12 12.92 25.03 5.06
N GLY A 13 13.19 25.06 6.37
CA GLY A 13 12.27 25.60 7.39
C GLY A 13 10.98 24.78 7.59
N LYS A 14 10.86 23.59 6.98
CA LYS A 14 9.67 22.74 7.05
C LYS A 14 10.02 21.31 7.41
N ASN A 15 9.33 20.74 8.39
CA ASN A 15 9.50 19.33 8.74
C ASN A 15 8.77 18.40 7.74
N VAL A 16 9.23 17.15 7.68
CA VAL A 16 8.74 16.14 6.72
C VAL A 16 7.25 15.83 6.89
N LEU A 17 6.73 15.85 8.12
CA LEU A 17 5.34 15.58 8.44
C LEU A 17 4.42 16.67 7.89
N CYS A 18 4.74 17.94 8.16
CA CYS A 18 4.01 19.09 7.62
C CYS A 18 4.05 19.12 6.09
N ALA A 19 5.17 18.71 5.48
CA ALA A 19 5.30 18.61 4.04
C ALA A 19 4.42 17.49 3.46
N ALA A 20 4.37 16.32 4.11
CA ALA A 20 3.53 15.20 3.71
C ALA A 20 2.03 15.53 3.82
N ILE A 21 1.59 16.08 4.96
CA ILE A 21 0.20 16.48 5.18
C ILE A 21 -0.24 17.49 4.12
N ARG A 22 0.60 18.50 3.80
CA ARG A 22 0.25 19.50 2.79
C ARG A 22 0.09 18.89 1.40
N ARG A 23 0.90 17.88 1.03
CA ARG A 23 0.74 17.16 -0.24
C ARG A 23 -0.55 16.36 -0.28
N ILE A 24 -0.91 15.69 0.82
CA ILE A 24 -2.16 14.93 0.92
C ILE A 24 -3.36 15.87 0.85
N GLU A 25 -3.34 16.99 1.57
CA GLU A 25 -4.38 18.02 1.50
C GLU A 25 -4.57 18.53 0.06
N TRP A 26 -3.47 18.79 -0.65
CA TRP A 26 -3.53 19.20 -2.04
C TRP A 26 -4.15 18.13 -2.95
N LEU A 27 -3.86 16.84 -2.73
CA LEU A 27 -4.51 15.74 -3.47
C LEU A 27 -6.04 15.79 -3.27
N PHE A 28 -6.50 15.97 -2.03
CA PHE A 28 -7.92 16.10 -1.71
C PHE A 28 -8.54 17.47 -2.11
N GLU A 29 -7.75 18.46 -2.47
CA GLU A 29 -8.25 19.71 -3.08
C GLU A 29 -8.38 19.57 -4.60
N THR A 30 -7.51 18.78 -5.21
CA THR A 30 -7.34 18.75 -6.67
C THR A 30 -8.18 17.65 -7.33
N PHE A 31 -8.27 16.47 -6.71
CA PHE A 31 -8.88 15.29 -7.34
C PHE A 31 -10.18 14.88 -6.66
N SER A 32 -11.20 14.56 -7.45
CA SER A 32 -12.49 14.05 -6.98
C SER A 32 -12.41 12.63 -6.41
N SER A 33 -11.43 11.84 -6.85
CA SER A 33 -11.12 10.51 -6.33
C SER A 33 -9.64 10.41 -5.97
N VAL A 34 -9.36 9.78 -4.83
CA VAL A 34 -8.00 9.51 -4.34
C VAL A 34 -7.92 8.03 -4.02
N CYS A 35 -6.87 7.36 -4.51
CA CYS A 35 -6.59 5.97 -4.20
C CYS A 35 -5.20 5.84 -3.57
N LEU A 36 -5.11 5.14 -2.44
CA LEU A 36 -3.85 4.83 -1.78
C LEU A 36 -3.41 3.40 -2.13
N SER A 37 -2.24 3.26 -2.75
CA SER A 37 -1.57 1.96 -2.85
C SER A 37 -0.93 1.62 -1.49
N PHE A 38 -1.40 0.55 -0.87
CA PHE A 38 -1.03 0.12 0.47
C PHE A 38 -0.38 -1.26 0.42
N SER A 39 0.84 -1.38 0.96
CA SER A 39 1.64 -2.61 0.90
C SER A 39 1.65 -3.42 2.21
N GLY A 40 1.03 -2.90 3.28
CA GLY A 40 1.16 -3.48 4.63
C GLY A 40 2.50 -3.19 5.33
N GLY A 41 3.45 -2.52 4.65
CA GLY A 41 4.74 -2.12 5.24
C GLY A 41 4.65 -0.86 6.11
N LYS A 42 5.73 -0.53 6.84
CA LYS A 42 5.76 0.62 7.75
C LYS A 42 5.43 1.96 7.08
N ASP A 43 5.99 2.22 5.89
CA ASP A 43 5.88 3.53 5.24
C ASP A 43 4.46 3.74 4.69
N SER A 44 3.90 2.71 4.05
CA SER A 44 2.54 2.74 3.53
C SER A 44 1.51 2.73 4.66
N THR A 45 1.82 2.14 5.81
CA THR A 45 0.99 2.22 7.03
C THR A 45 0.95 3.63 7.61
N VAL A 46 2.12 4.28 7.75
CA VAL A 46 2.18 5.70 8.18
C VAL A 46 1.43 6.59 7.18
N LEU A 47 1.59 6.34 5.88
CA LEU A 47 0.87 7.08 4.86
C LEU A 47 -0.65 6.89 4.97
N LEU A 48 -1.13 5.66 5.20
CA LEU A 48 -2.55 5.38 5.43
C LEU A 48 -3.10 6.16 6.63
N HIS A 49 -2.38 6.20 7.76
CA HIS A 49 -2.76 7.00 8.92
C HIS A 49 -2.92 8.49 8.57
N LEU A 50 -1.96 9.07 7.83
CA LEU A 50 -1.99 10.48 7.44
C LEU A 50 -3.10 10.79 6.42
N VAL A 51 -3.33 9.89 5.46
CA VAL A 51 -4.39 10.03 4.46
C VAL A 51 -5.76 9.96 5.12
N ALA A 52 -5.98 8.99 6.02
CA ALA A 52 -7.21 8.86 6.78
C ALA A 52 -7.49 10.09 7.64
N GLU A 53 -6.49 10.63 8.32
CA GLU A 53 -6.63 11.86 9.13
C GLU A 53 -7.05 13.06 8.27
N VAL A 54 -6.43 13.26 7.11
CA VAL A 54 -6.83 14.33 6.18
C VAL A 54 -8.23 14.09 5.63
N ALA A 55 -8.56 12.86 5.25
CA ALA A 55 -9.87 12.47 4.73
C ALA A 55 -10.99 12.79 5.74
N ARG A 56 -10.80 12.42 7.03
CA ARG A 56 -11.72 12.77 8.13
C ARG A 56 -11.92 14.28 8.25
N ARG A 57 -10.83 15.05 8.32
CA ARG A 57 -10.89 16.52 8.45
C ARG A 57 -11.60 17.18 7.26
N ARG A 58 -11.43 16.64 6.06
CA ARG A 58 -12.06 17.14 4.83
C ARG A 58 -13.46 16.58 4.59
N LYS A 59 -13.96 15.67 5.43
CA LYS A 59 -15.22 14.92 5.23
C LYS A 59 -15.26 14.25 3.86
N ARG A 60 -14.12 13.71 3.42
CA ARG A 60 -13.96 12.98 2.17
C ARG A 60 -13.60 11.53 2.46
N ARG A 61 -13.81 10.70 1.46
CA ARG A 61 -13.43 9.29 1.47
C ARG A 61 -12.39 9.03 0.37
N PHE A 62 -11.68 7.91 0.47
CA PHE A 62 -10.66 7.49 -0.49
C PHE A 62 -10.69 5.98 -0.68
N SER A 63 -10.17 5.49 -1.80
CA SER A 63 -10.01 4.05 -2.00
C SER A 63 -8.63 3.56 -1.58
N VAL A 64 -8.52 2.27 -1.27
CA VAL A 64 -7.25 1.61 -0.97
C VAL A 64 -7.05 0.46 -1.94
N LEU A 65 -5.85 0.35 -2.49
CA LEU A 65 -5.41 -0.78 -3.32
C LEU A 65 -4.37 -1.59 -2.55
N PHE A 66 -4.64 -2.87 -2.35
CA PHE A 66 -3.70 -3.85 -1.85
C PHE A 66 -3.56 -4.99 -2.86
N ILE A 67 -2.32 -5.28 -3.27
CA ILE A 67 -1.99 -6.42 -4.13
C ILE A 67 -1.50 -7.55 -3.22
N ASP A 68 -2.29 -8.61 -3.19
CA ASP A 68 -2.01 -9.81 -2.43
C ASP A 68 -1.12 -10.75 -3.26
N TRP A 69 0.08 -11.02 -2.76
CA TRP A 69 1.04 -11.88 -3.42
C TRP A 69 0.92 -13.36 -3.03
N GLU A 70 -0.17 -13.82 -2.42
CA GLU A 70 -0.38 -15.20 -1.93
C GLU A 70 0.58 -15.58 -0.79
N ALA A 71 1.87 -15.75 -1.08
CA ALA A 71 2.93 -16.15 -0.16
C ALA A 71 3.55 -14.95 0.61
N GLN A 72 2.70 -14.24 1.35
CA GLN A 72 3.13 -13.17 2.27
C GLN A 72 3.09 -13.65 3.72
N TYR A 73 3.88 -13.01 4.59
CA TYR A 73 3.84 -13.31 6.01
C TYR A 73 2.44 -13.10 6.59
N GLN A 74 1.98 -14.07 7.37
CA GLN A 74 0.67 -14.05 8.02
C GLN A 74 0.44 -12.75 8.82
N CYS A 75 1.46 -12.27 9.54
CA CYS A 75 1.39 -11.01 10.29
C CYS A 75 1.15 -9.77 9.41
N THR A 76 1.61 -9.78 8.16
CA THR A 76 1.34 -8.70 7.20
C THR A 76 -0.13 -8.74 6.76
N ILE A 77 -0.67 -9.92 6.48
CA ILE A 77 -2.09 -10.10 6.12
C ILE A 77 -3.01 -9.64 7.25
N GLU A 78 -2.73 -10.06 8.49
CA GLU A 78 -3.48 -9.64 9.68
C GLU A 78 -3.40 -8.12 9.91
N HIS A 79 -2.22 -7.52 9.69
CA HIS A 79 -2.06 -6.07 9.78
C HIS A 79 -2.89 -5.34 8.73
N ILE A 80 -2.94 -5.84 7.49
CA ILE A 80 -3.74 -5.24 6.42
C ILE A 80 -5.23 -5.31 6.75
N GLN A 81 -5.73 -6.46 7.22
CA GLN A 81 -7.12 -6.62 7.65
C GLN A 81 -7.45 -5.65 8.80
N LYS A 82 -6.56 -5.54 9.80
CA LYS A 82 -6.71 -4.59 10.90
C LYS A 82 -6.80 -3.14 10.39
N MET A 83 -5.97 -2.77 9.42
CA MET A 83 -6.01 -1.42 8.82
C MET A 83 -7.27 -1.19 7.99
N GLN A 84 -7.74 -2.20 7.25
CA GLN A 84 -9.01 -2.16 6.53
C GLN A 84 -10.18 -1.88 7.48
N ASP A 85 -10.25 -2.59 8.60
CA ASP A 85 -11.30 -2.40 9.61
C ASP A 85 -11.19 -1.06 10.31
N MET A 86 -9.99 -0.66 10.73
CA MET A 86 -9.72 0.58 11.43
C MET A 86 -10.15 1.83 10.65
N TYR A 87 -10.07 1.78 9.32
CA TYR A 87 -10.31 2.94 8.44
C TYR A 87 -11.56 2.83 7.58
N ARG A 88 -12.42 1.85 7.84
CA ARG A 88 -13.72 1.64 7.16
C ARG A 88 -14.61 2.89 7.17
N ASP A 89 -14.48 3.73 8.20
CA ASP A 89 -15.22 4.99 8.33
C ASP A 89 -14.86 6.02 7.25
N VAL A 90 -13.69 5.91 6.62
CA VAL A 90 -13.21 6.85 5.59
C VAL A 90 -12.74 6.22 4.29
N THR A 91 -12.79 4.90 4.15
CA THR A 91 -12.42 4.19 2.91
C THR A 91 -13.64 3.83 2.08
N ASP A 92 -13.72 4.28 0.82
CA ASP A 92 -14.82 3.93 -0.10
C ASP A 92 -14.78 2.44 -0.47
N THR A 93 -13.73 2.07 -1.20
CA THR A 93 -13.48 0.69 -1.60
C THR A 93 -12.08 0.28 -1.17
N PHE A 94 -11.98 -0.90 -0.58
CA PHE A 94 -10.69 -1.53 -0.29
C PHE A 94 -10.49 -2.66 -1.30
N TYR A 95 -9.81 -2.37 -2.40
CA TYR A 95 -9.48 -3.32 -3.45
C TYR A 95 -8.41 -4.28 -2.94
N TRP A 96 -8.85 -5.47 -2.53
CA TRP A 96 -7.96 -6.59 -2.21
C TRP A 96 -7.82 -7.44 -3.47
N VAL A 97 -6.71 -7.31 -4.19
CA VAL A 97 -6.49 -7.98 -5.48
C VAL A 97 -5.69 -9.26 -5.26
N ALA A 98 -6.32 -10.40 -5.55
CA ALA A 98 -5.74 -11.74 -5.47
C ALA A 98 -5.85 -12.42 -6.84
N LEU A 99 -5.22 -11.82 -7.84
CA LEU A 99 -5.22 -12.26 -9.24
C LEU A 99 -3.86 -12.85 -9.65
N PRO A 100 -3.82 -13.70 -10.68
CA PRO A 100 -2.57 -14.23 -11.23
C PRO A 100 -1.60 -13.11 -11.65
N LEU A 101 -0.42 -13.05 -11.03
CA LEU A 101 0.63 -12.09 -11.39
C LEU A 101 2.01 -12.76 -11.42
N THR A 102 2.67 -12.68 -12.58
CA THR A 102 4.03 -13.19 -12.76
C THR A 102 5.05 -12.29 -12.07
N THR A 103 5.91 -12.91 -11.25
CA THR A 103 7.06 -12.28 -10.62
C THR A 103 8.30 -13.14 -10.77
N VAL A 104 9.46 -12.56 -10.52
CA VAL A 104 10.73 -13.29 -10.54
C VAL A 104 10.83 -14.20 -9.32
N ASN A 105 11.31 -15.42 -9.56
CA ASN A 105 11.58 -16.40 -8.54
C ASN A 105 13.09 -16.46 -8.25
N GLY A 106 13.49 -15.97 -7.07
CA GLY A 106 14.89 -15.97 -6.64
C GLY A 106 15.42 -17.32 -6.14
N VAL A 107 14.58 -18.36 -6.02
CA VAL A 107 14.95 -19.64 -5.41
C VAL A 107 15.18 -20.77 -6.43
N SER A 108 15.01 -20.53 -7.72
CA SER A 108 15.24 -21.53 -8.76
C SER A 108 15.89 -20.92 -10.01
N GLN A 109 16.92 -21.58 -10.53
CA GLN A 109 17.52 -21.26 -11.83
C GLN A 109 16.79 -21.94 -12.99
N PHE A 110 15.97 -22.96 -12.70
CA PHE A 110 15.18 -23.69 -13.71
C PHE A 110 13.77 -23.13 -13.86
N GLN A 111 13.23 -22.55 -12.78
CA GLN A 111 11.93 -21.90 -12.73
C GLN A 111 12.14 -20.46 -12.25
N PRO A 112 12.65 -19.57 -13.12
CA PRO A 112 13.03 -18.21 -12.75
C PRO A 112 11.85 -17.28 -12.52
N GLU A 113 10.62 -17.77 -12.75
CA GLU A 113 9.38 -17.05 -12.57
C GLU A 113 8.45 -17.83 -11.65
N TRP A 114 7.57 -17.10 -10.97
CA TRP A 114 6.48 -17.64 -10.17
C TRP A 114 5.23 -16.78 -10.37
N ILE A 115 4.06 -17.40 -10.39
CA ILE A 115 2.78 -16.73 -10.57
C ILE A 115 2.02 -16.87 -9.25
N CYS A 116 1.84 -15.77 -8.51
CA CYS A 116 0.97 -15.81 -7.33
C CYS A 116 -0.48 -16.04 -7.77
N TRP A 117 -1.28 -16.74 -6.97
CA TRP A 117 -2.70 -17.04 -7.29
C TRP A 117 -2.91 -17.75 -8.64
N GLU A 118 -1.92 -18.52 -9.13
CA GLU A 118 -2.05 -19.26 -10.40
C GLU A 118 -3.24 -20.24 -10.36
N PRO A 119 -4.12 -20.26 -11.39
CA PRO A 119 -5.25 -21.19 -11.41
C PRO A 119 -4.78 -22.64 -11.58
N GLY A 120 -5.39 -23.56 -10.83
CA GLY A 120 -5.13 -25.00 -10.99
C GLY A 120 -3.89 -25.54 -10.26
N VAL A 121 -3.21 -24.70 -9.47
CA VAL A 121 -2.14 -25.14 -8.56
C VAL A 121 -2.59 -25.04 -7.10
N ALA A 122 -1.88 -25.72 -6.21
CA ALA A 122 -2.12 -25.62 -4.77
C ALA A 122 -1.53 -24.30 -4.23
N TRP A 123 -2.37 -23.45 -3.64
CA TRP A 123 -1.95 -22.22 -2.96
C TRP A 123 -1.59 -22.47 -1.49
N VAL A 124 -0.72 -21.64 -0.94
CA VAL A 124 -0.30 -21.71 0.47
C VAL A 124 -1.40 -21.26 1.44
N ARG A 125 -2.38 -20.49 0.95
CA ARG A 125 -3.59 -20.06 1.68
C ARG A 125 -4.70 -19.67 0.71
N GLN A 126 -5.87 -19.38 1.27
CA GLN A 126 -6.99 -18.81 0.52
C GLN A 126 -7.02 -17.29 0.66
N PRO A 127 -7.46 -16.55 -0.38
CA PRO A 127 -7.71 -15.12 -0.24
C PRO A 127 -9.00 -14.92 0.59
N PRO A 128 -9.22 -13.72 1.17
CA PRO A 128 -10.51 -13.38 1.79
C PRO A 128 -11.67 -13.50 0.79
N GLU A 129 -12.88 -13.84 1.25
CA GLU A 129 -14.07 -14.03 0.39
C GLU A 129 -14.41 -12.80 -0.47
N TYR A 130 -14.09 -11.61 0.01
CA TYR A 130 -14.34 -10.34 -0.67
C TYR A 130 -13.19 -9.88 -1.57
N ALA A 131 -12.13 -10.68 -1.71
CA ALA A 131 -11.01 -10.36 -2.60
C ALA A 131 -11.42 -10.48 -4.06
N ILE A 132 -10.82 -9.65 -4.91
CA ILE A 132 -10.95 -9.73 -6.35
C ILE A 132 -10.10 -10.90 -6.83
N THR A 133 -10.79 -11.98 -7.21
CA THR A 133 -10.21 -13.22 -7.74
C THR A 133 -10.69 -13.53 -9.17
N ASP A 134 -11.69 -12.80 -9.67
CA ASP A 134 -12.15 -12.88 -11.05
C ASP A 134 -11.30 -11.98 -11.96
N MET A 135 -10.70 -12.56 -12.99
CA MET A 135 -9.89 -11.83 -13.97
C MET A 135 -10.73 -10.90 -14.87
N ALA A 136 -12.06 -11.01 -14.86
CA ALA A 136 -12.98 -10.15 -15.61
C ALA A 136 -13.51 -8.94 -14.82
N TYR A 137 -13.02 -8.72 -13.58
CA TYR A 137 -13.45 -7.63 -12.70
C TYR A 137 -13.28 -6.23 -13.29
#